data_AF-A0A9D8PH60-F1
#
_entry.id   AF-A0A9D8PH60-F1
#
_cell.length_a   1.000
_cell.length_b   1.000
_cell.length_c   1.000
_cell.angle_alpha   90.00
_cell.angle_beta   90.00
_cell.angle_gamma   90.00
#
_symmetry.space_group_name_H-M   'P 1'
#
loop_
_entity.id
_entity.type
_entity.pdbx_description
1 polymer ?
#
loop_
_entity_poly.entity_id
_entity_poly.type
_entity_poly.pdbx_seq_one_letter_code
_entity_poly.pdbx_strand_id
1 'polypeptide(L)'
;MAQPEGEEDQYLATLHELEATQEDIANYQSLLKDLPEIYERKFNERLKPLLDRQQHLLDERETLLQQLPQGLPASEAVVTDHHLGPAPEAPPPPGVAAPPRRPEANRLWWLAGLAALGLTLGLQLHKQTVPDAATASRSLESAPSTVESAPRPTDAPTTKRGNVVKHAIEEWKYFDQPTLRNGVVVRFGRKEGDQGQWQRVITYWKEGLQNASVNQRSEVQSVDHPWSAAFIAYVMKQAGVDDGFLYAASHSGSIKEAIHNRQNSINNASLIGHRVSDYAPRPGDLLCANRSWAIGQVTYDNAGAYDFFPSRCELVIRTSVNQIEAIGGDLMEAVTRNIIPARNGKIAPEAAPTWFVVIQTRID
;
A
#
# COMPACT_ATOMS: atom_id res chain seq x y z
N MET A 1 12.58 -9.66 57.21
CA MET A 1 13.36 -9.64 55.95
C MET A 1 12.41 -10.05 54.85
N ALA A 2 11.92 -9.09 54.06
CA ALA A 2 11.14 -9.34 52.86
C ALA A 2 11.97 -8.75 51.70
N GLN A 3 12.34 -9.59 50.73
CA GLN A 3 13.02 -9.16 49.49
C GLN A 3 12.00 -8.62 48.48
N PRO A 4 12.43 -7.75 47.54
CA PRO A 4 11.52 -6.92 46.76
C PRO A 4 11.08 -7.66 45.49
N GLU A 5 9.89 -8.26 45.51
CA GLU A 5 9.28 -8.92 44.34
C GLU A 5 9.07 -7.95 43.14
N GLY A 6 9.07 -6.63 43.36
CA GLY A 6 8.84 -5.63 42.30
C GLY A 6 10.04 -5.29 41.40
N GLU A 7 11.28 -5.53 41.83
CA GLU A 7 12.47 -5.23 41.00
C GLU A 7 12.70 -6.29 39.92
N GLU A 8 12.38 -7.55 40.22
CA GLU A 8 12.53 -8.68 39.30
C GLU A 8 11.52 -8.60 38.14
N ASP A 9 10.28 -8.21 38.44
CA ASP A 9 9.24 -7.97 37.43
C ASP A 9 9.60 -6.79 36.51
N GLN A 10 10.16 -5.71 37.06
CA GLN A 10 10.65 -4.57 36.28
C GLN A 10 11.83 -4.95 35.39
N TYR A 11 12.75 -5.77 35.90
CA TYR A 11 13.88 -6.27 35.14
C TYR A 11 13.44 -7.17 33.98
N LEU A 12 12.50 -8.09 34.22
CA LEU A 12 11.92 -8.94 33.17
C LEU A 12 11.16 -8.13 32.11
N ALA A 13 10.36 -7.14 32.51
CA ALA A 13 9.69 -6.24 31.58
C ALA A 13 10.70 -5.48 30.70
N THR A 14 11.78 -4.99 31.30
CA THR A 14 12.87 -4.29 30.60
C THR A 14 13.59 -5.21 29.61
N LEU A 15 13.81 -6.48 29.97
CA LEU A 15 14.41 -7.47 29.08
C LEU A 15 13.52 -7.78 27.87
N HIS A 16 12.21 -7.93 28.08
CA HIS A 16 11.25 -8.12 26.99
C HIS A 16 11.18 -6.91 26.05
N GLU A 17 11.20 -5.70 26.60
CA GLU A 17 11.23 -4.46 25.81
C GLU A 17 12.53 -4.33 25.02
N LEU A 18 13.66 -4.74 25.61
CA LEU A 18 14.95 -4.78 24.93
C LEU A 18 14.96 -5.78 23.77
N GLU A 19 14.43 -6.99 23.97
CA GLU A 19 14.31 -7.98 22.89
C GLU A 19 13.41 -7.48 21.76
N ALA A 20 12.23 -6.92 22.08
CA ALA A 20 11.34 -6.35 21.08
C ALA A 20 12.01 -5.20 20.30
N THR A 21 12.76 -4.35 21.00
CA THR A 21 13.53 -3.26 20.36
C THR A 21 14.63 -3.79 19.46
N GLN A 22 15.32 -4.86 19.85
CA GLN A 22 16.37 -5.49 19.03
C GLN A 22 15.79 -6.15 17.77
N GLU A 23 14.63 -6.81 17.88
CA GLU A 23 13.90 -7.34 16.74
C GLU A 23 13.47 -6.22 15.78
N ASP A 24 12.94 -5.13 16.31
CA ASP A 24 12.58 -3.94 15.53
C ASP A 24 13.81 -3.36 14.80
N ILE A 25 14.96 -3.24 15.46
CA ILE A 25 16.20 -2.77 14.82
C ILE A 25 16.62 -3.70 13.67
N ALA A 26 16.59 -5.02 13.88
CA ALA A 26 16.93 -5.98 12.83
C ALA A 26 15.97 -5.87 11.63
N ASN A 27 14.67 -5.68 11.89
CA ASN A 27 13.67 -5.45 10.86
C ASN A 27 13.90 -4.13 10.11
N TYR A 28 14.22 -3.03 10.81
CA TYR A 28 14.58 -1.74 10.19
C TYR A 28 15.87 -1.83 9.37
N GLN A 29 16.85 -2.60 9.80
CA GLN A 29 18.09 -2.82 9.05
C GLN A 29 17.85 -3.64 7.78
N SER A 30 17.04 -4.70 7.85
CA SER A 30 16.59 -5.43 6.65
C SER A 30 15.82 -4.49 5.71
N LEU A 31 15.01 -3.60 6.28
CA LEU A 31 14.23 -2.62 5.53
C LEU A 31 15.10 -1.71 4.71
N LEU A 32 16.09 -1.10 5.35
CA LEU A 32 17.04 -0.21 4.70
C LEU A 32 17.88 -0.94 3.65
N LYS A 33 18.13 -2.24 3.84
CA LYS A 33 18.85 -3.08 2.88
C LYS A 33 18.01 -3.43 1.65
N ASP A 34 16.73 -3.75 1.82
CA ASP A 34 15.85 -4.22 0.74
C ASP A 34 15.06 -3.08 0.05
N LEU A 35 15.00 -1.90 0.69
CA LEU A 35 14.37 -0.69 0.16
C LEU A 35 14.89 -0.31 -1.24
N PRO A 36 16.20 -0.29 -1.51
CA PRO A 36 16.72 0.02 -2.84
C PRO A 36 16.19 -0.96 -3.89
N GLU A 37 16.26 -2.27 -3.68
CA GLU A 37 15.93 -3.27 -4.70
C GLU A 37 14.43 -3.31 -5.08
N ILE A 38 13.52 -3.17 -4.12
CA ILE A 38 12.07 -3.18 -4.39
C ILE A 38 11.66 -1.93 -5.18
N TYR A 39 12.14 -0.76 -4.76
CA TYR A 39 11.83 0.49 -5.45
C TYR A 39 12.53 0.54 -6.81
N GLU A 40 13.81 0.14 -6.90
CA GLU A 40 14.56 0.11 -8.15
C GLU A 40 13.94 -0.84 -9.17
N ARG A 41 13.49 -2.04 -8.78
CA ARG A 41 12.88 -2.99 -9.74
C ARG A 41 11.60 -2.43 -10.37
N LYS A 42 10.61 -2.01 -9.56
CA LYS A 42 9.35 -1.46 -10.10
C LYS A 42 9.55 -0.10 -10.77
N PHE A 43 10.52 0.70 -10.33
CA PHE A 43 10.90 1.93 -11.01
C PHE A 43 11.53 1.65 -12.37
N ASN A 44 12.50 0.72 -12.46
CA ASN A 44 13.14 0.32 -13.70
C ASN A 44 12.16 -0.32 -14.69
N GLU A 45 11.23 -1.15 -14.21
CA GLU A 45 10.17 -1.73 -15.05
C GLU A 45 9.27 -0.65 -15.68
N ARG A 46 8.97 0.43 -14.94
CA ARG A 46 8.20 1.57 -15.47
C ARG A 46 9.03 2.51 -16.35
N LEU A 47 10.30 2.68 -16.02
CA LEU A 47 11.19 3.62 -16.70
C LEU A 47 11.73 3.07 -18.02
N LYS A 48 12.02 1.77 -18.08
CA LYS A 48 12.56 1.09 -19.27
C LYS A 48 11.76 1.32 -20.55
N PRO A 49 10.42 1.12 -20.60
CA PRO A 49 9.67 1.37 -21.84
C PRO A 49 9.70 2.85 -22.26
N LEU A 50 9.83 3.80 -21.33
CA LEU A 50 9.98 5.22 -21.64
C LEU A 50 11.34 5.54 -22.24
N LEU A 51 12.40 4.93 -21.70
CA LEU A 51 13.76 5.06 -22.22
C LEU A 51 13.88 4.42 -23.61
N ASP A 52 13.30 3.24 -23.80
CA ASP A 52 13.27 2.56 -25.11
C ASP A 52 12.52 3.41 -26.16
N ARG A 53 11.40 4.04 -25.77
CA ARG A 53 10.66 4.96 -26.65
C ARG A 53 11.48 6.22 -26.96
N GLN A 54 12.17 6.78 -25.98
CA GLN A 54 13.04 7.94 -26.19
C GLN A 54 14.16 7.60 -27.20
N GLN A 55 14.81 6.45 -27.05
CA GLN A 55 15.87 6.03 -27.95
C GLN A 55 15.35 5.86 -29.38
N HIS A 56 14.19 5.20 -29.53
CA HIS A 56 13.57 5.04 -30.84
C HIS A 56 13.26 6.38 -31.52
N LEU A 57 12.75 7.36 -30.78
CA LEU A 57 12.50 8.71 -31.29
C LEU A 57 13.79 9.44 -31.69
N LEU A 58 14.90 9.19 -30.99
CA LEU A 58 16.20 9.74 -31.36
C LEU A 58 16.71 9.12 -32.65
N ASP A 59 16.55 7.81 -32.82
CA ASP A 59 16.95 7.08 -34.03
C ASP A 59 16.10 7.49 -35.24
N GLU A 60 14.78 7.68 -35.05
CA GLU A 60 13.87 8.22 -36.06
C GLU A 60 14.30 9.64 -36.48
N ARG A 61 14.63 10.51 -35.52
CA ARG A 61 15.12 11.86 -35.79
C ARG A 61 16.41 11.82 -36.62
N GLU A 62 17.35 10.98 -36.27
CA GLU A 62 18.62 10.85 -36.99
C GLU A 62 18.39 10.37 -38.43
N THR A 63 17.51 9.38 -38.60
CA THR A 63 17.10 8.88 -39.92
C THR A 63 16.48 10.00 -40.77
N LEU A 64 15.59 10.82 -40.20
CA LEU A 64 14.99 11.96 -40.89
C LEU A 64 16.04 13.02 -41.28
N LEU A 65 17.05 13.25 -40.44
CA LEU A 65 18.16 14.15 -40.76
C LEU A 65 19.06 13.62 -41.89
N GLN A 66 19.20 12.31 -42.03
CA GLN A 66 19.95 11.70 -43.13
C GLN A 66 19.15 11.66 -44.45
N GLN A 67 17.82 11.68 -44.38
CA GLN A 67 16.92 11.72 -45.54
C GLN A 67 16.68 13.15 -46.07
N LEU A 68 17.08 14.18 -45.32
CA LEU A 68 17.15 15.54 -45.82
C LEU A 68 18.21 15.62 -46.93
N PRO A 69 17.85 16.06 -48.15
CA PRO A 69 18.82 16.26 -49.22
C PRO A 69 19.89 17.25 -48.76
N GLN A 70 21.17 16.91 -48.94
CA GLN A 70 22.33 17.81 -48.79
C GLN A 70 22.35 18.89 -49.91
N GLY A 71 21.27 19.65 -50.02
CA GLY A 71 20.99 20.50 -51.15
C GLY A 71 19.82 21.44 -50.92
N LEU A 72 19.87 22.23 -49.85
CA LEU A 72 19.38 23.60 -49.96
C LEU A 72 20.62 24.45 -50.26
N PRO A 73 20.70 25.12 -51.43
CA PRO A 73 21.81 26.02 -51.70
C PRO A 73 21.85 27.06 -50.58
N ALA A 74 23.06 27.32 -50.07
CA ALA A 74 23.31 28.51 -49.29
C ALA A 74 22.89 29.70 -50.17
N SER A 75 21.74 30.31 -49.86
CA SER A 75 21.47 31.65 -50.35
C SER A 75 22.48 32.54 -49.64
N GLU A 76 23.62 32.76 -50.30
CA GLU A 76 24.52 33.84 -49.96
C GLU A 76 23.66 35.11 -49.78
N ALA A 77 23.83 35.72 -48.62
CA ALA A 77 23.28 37.02 -48.32
C ALA A 77 23.84 38.02 -49.34
N VAL A 78 23.05 38.35 -50.36
CA VAL A 78 23.26 39.59 -51.10
C VAL A 78 22.67 40.69 -50.24
N VAL A 79 23.55 41.44 -49.58
CA VAL A 79 23.22 42.74 -49.00
C VAL A 79 22.82 43.67 -50.15
N THR A 80 21.53 43.99 -50.24
CA THR A 80 21.05 45.21 -50.89
C THR A 80 20.33 46.05 -49.84
N ASP A 81 21.02 47.11 -49.42
CA ASP A 81 20.48 48.21 -48.63
C ASP A 81 19.43 48.96 -49.46
N HIS A 82 18.17 49.05 -48.99
CA HIS A 82 17.29 50.22 -49.15
C HIS A 82 16.07 50.16 -48.21
N HIS A 83 15.99 51.20 -47.38
CA HIS A 83 15.00 51.53 -46.35
C HIS A 83 13.51 51.44 -46.75
N LEU A 84 12.67 51.00 -45.78
CA LEU A 84 11.37 51.61 -45.39
C LEU A 84 11.01 51.17 -43.94
N GLY A 85 10.39 52.09 -43.17
CA GLY A 85 10.35 52.12 -41.69
C GLY A 85 9.36 51.20 -40.93
N PRO A 86 9.12 51.46 -39.62
CA PRO A 86 8.94 50.41 -38.60
C PRO A 86 7.47 50.01 -38.34
N ALA A 87 7.28 48.75 -37.90
CA ALA A 87 6.02 48.24 -37.34
C ALA A 87 6.25 47.76 -35.89
N PRO A 88 5.24 47.84 -35.00
CA PRO A 88 5.43 48.02 -33.56
C PRO A 88 5.83 46.75 -32.81
N GLU A 89 6.52 47.00 -31.69
CA GLU A 89 7.10 46.05 -30.75
C GLU A 89 6.03 45.24 -29.99
N ALA A 90 6.14 43.91 -30.01
CA ALA A 90 5.34 43.03 -29.15
C ALA A 90 6.07 42.81 -27.80
N PRO A 91 5.36 42.82 -26.65
CA PRO A 91 6.00 42.74 -25.35
C PRO A 91 6.63 41.36 -25.09
N PRO A 92 7.75 41.28 -24.36
CA PRO A 92 8.43 40.01 -24.07
C PRO A 92 7.67 39.17 -23.03
N PRO A 93 7.70 37.83 -23.12
CA PRO A 93 7.22 36.95 -22.05
C PRO A 93 8.12 37.03 -20.81
N PRO A 94 7.57 36.83 -19.59
CA PRO A 94 8.32 36.95 -18.34
C PRO A 94 9.40 35.88 -18.23
N GLY A 95 10.57 36.29 -17.74
CA GLY A 95 11.82 35.55 -17.80
C GLY A 95 11.82 34.20 -17.06
N VAL A 96 12.30 33.17 -17.77
CA VAL A 96 12.87 31.98 -17.15
C VAL A 96 14.38 32.10 -17.30
N ALA A 97 15.08 32.26 -16.18
CA ALA A 97 16.52 32.33 -16.14
C ALA A 97 17.15 31.08 -16.77
N ALA A 98 18.06 31.28 -17.73
CA ALA A 98 18.89 30.22 -18.27
C ALA A 98 19.83 29.68 -17.17
N PRO A 99 20.01 28.35 -17.03
CA PRO A 99 21.01 27.82 -16.12
C PRO A 99 22.43 28.11 -16.64
N PRO A 100 23.41 28.42 -15.77
CA PRO A 100 24.77 28.67 -16.21
C PRO A 100 25.43 27.40 -16.75
N ARG A 101 26.19 27.55 -17.83
CA ARG A 101 27.02 26.52 -18.45
C ARG A 101 28.07 26.00 -17.45
N ARG A 102 28.16 24.68 -17.26
CA ARG A 102 29.23 24.04 -16.49
C ARG A 102 30.51 23.94 -17.33
N PRO A 103 31.70 24.19 -16.76
CA PRO A 103 32.96 23.72 -17.33
C PRO A 103 33.14 22.22 -17.03
N GLU A 104 33.91 21.57 -17.90
CA GLU A 104 34.24 20.15 -17.84
C GLU A 104 35.06 19.78 -16.59
N ALA A 105 34.94 18.50 -16.22
CA ALA A 105 35.75 17.71 -15.28
C ALA A 105 35.15 17.35 -13.90
N ASN A 106 35.36 16.07 -13.58
CA ASN A 106 35.22 15.33 -12.32
C ASN A 106 33.88 14.68 -11.97
N ARG A 107 33.78 13.42 -12.45
CA ARG A 107 33.03 12.30 -11.88
C ARG A 107 33.25 12.22 -10.36
N LEU A 108 32.24 12.52 -9.53
CA LEU A 108 32.03 12.06 -8.12
C LEU A 108 31.04 12.99 -7.38
N TRP A 109 29.76 13.08 -7.79
CA TRP A 109 28.73 13.84 -7.03
C TRP A 109 27.30 13.29 -7.15
N TRP A 110 27.11 11.97 -7.22
CA TRP A 110 25.76 11.35 -7.18
C TRP A 110 25.28 10.95 -5.76
N LEU A 111 26.08 11.16 -4.71
CA LEU A 111 25.71 10.78 -3.33
C LEU A 111 25.21 11.94 -2.43
N ALA A 112 25.12 13.17 -2.91
CA ALA A 112 24.75 14.33 -2.07
C ALA A 112 23.28 14.78 -2.15
N GLY A 113 22.43 14.08 -2.92
CA GLY A 113 21.01 14.42 -3.08
C GLY A 113 20.05 13.78 -2.08
N LEU A 114 20.50 12.86 -1.22
CA LEU A 114 19.65 12.07 -0.30
C LEU A 114 19.90 12.33 1.19
N ALA A 115 20.74 13.30 1.55
CA ALA A 115 21.06 13.62 2.95
C ALA A 115 20.34 14.87 3.51
N ALA A 116 19.45 15.51 2.73
CA ALA A 116 18.77 16.76 3.12
C ALA A 116 17.24 16.59 3.27
N LEU A 117 16.81 15.60 4.07
CA LEU A 117 15.49 15.56 4.71
C LEU A 117 15.43 14.59 5.91
N GLY A 118 16.61 14.25 6.46
CA GLY A 118 16.77 13.33 7.60
C GLY A 118 17.32 13.98 8.87
N LEU A 119 17.37 15.32 8.94
CA LEU A 119 18.10 15.99 10.04
C LEU A 119 17.46 17.33 10.46
N THR A 120 16.15 17.34 10.74
CA THR A 120 15.52 18.39 11.57
C THR A 120 14.25 17.87 12.26
N LEU A 121 14.36 16.87 13.15
CA LEU A 121 13.51 16.80 14.36
C LEU A 121 14.08 15.85 15.42
N GLY A 122 15.40 15.85 15.60
CA GLY A 122 16.05 15.41 16.83
C GLY A 122 16.54 16.65 17.55
N LEU A 123 16.33 16.72 18.86
CA LEU A 123 16.50 17.87 19.78
C LEU A 123 15.30 18.83 19.88
N GLN A 124 14.34 18.49 20.74
CA GLN A 124 14.00 19.33 21.89
C GLN A 124 13.15 18.55 22.92
N LEU A 125 13.76 17.62 23.65
CA LEU A 125 13.20 17.09 24.89
C LEU A 125 13.87 17.83 26.05
N HIS A 126 13.21 18.84 26.59
CA HIS A 126 13.56 19.43 27.87
C HIS A 126 12.39 19.31 28.84
N LYS A 127 12.60 18.41 29.81
CA LYS A 127 12.11 18.41 31.20
C LYS A 127 10.68 18.93 31.44
N GLN A 128 9.77 18.00 31.69
CA GLN A 128 8.77 18.19 32.73
C GLN A 128 8.70 16.96 33.64
N THR A 129 9.04 17.22 34.89
CA THR A 129 8.96 16.35 36.06
C THR A 129 7.50 16.05 36.40
N VAL A 130 7.17 14.77 36.61
CA VAL A 130 5.92 14.35 37.23
C VAL A 130 6.20 14.06 38.71
N PRO A 131 5.41 14.59 39.67
CA PRO A 131 5.60 14.27 41.08
C PRO A 131 4.92 12.93 41.44
N ASP A 132 5.61 12.17 42.29
CA ASP A 132 5.08 11.01 43.00
C ASP A 132 3.88 11.40 43.88
N ALA A 133 2.84 10.55 43.87
CA ALA A 133 2.02 10.31 45.05
C ALA A 133 1.26 9.00 44.90
N ALA A 134 1.79 7.95 45.53
CA ALA A 134 0.99 6.89 46.09
C ALA A 134 -0.05 7.48 47.06
N THR A 135 -1.28 6.95 47.03
CA THR A 135 -2.16 6.61 48.17
C THR A 135 -3.61 6.68 47.72
N ALA A 136 -4.26 5.52 47.58
CA ALA A 136 -5.64 5.27 48.03
C ALA A 136 -6.04 3.84 47.65
N SER A 137 -5.56 2.89 48.45
CA SER A 137 -6.20 1.59 48.61
C SER A 137 -7.60 1.81 49.21
N ARG A 138 -8.64 1.37 48.50
CA ARG A 138 -9.94 1.12 49.12
C ARG A 138 -10.60 -0.11 48.50
N SER A 139 -10.89 -1.03 49.40
CA SER A 139 -11.53 -2.33 49.22
C SER A 139 -12.76 -2.28 48.33
N LEU A 140 -12.88 -3.27 47.44
CA LEU A 140 -14.16 -3.73 46.93
C LEU A 140 -14.22 -5.26 47.03
N GLU A 141 -14.97 -5.66 48.06
CA GLU A 141 -15.77 -6.86 48.23
C GLU A 141 -15.89 -7.82 47.03
N SER A 142 -15.72 -9.09 47.34
CA SER A 142 -15.96 -10.27 46.52
C SER A 142 -17.37 -10.37 45.95
N ALA A 143 -17.49 -10.64 44.64
CA ALA A 143 -18.69 -11.20 44.01
C ALA A 143 -18.32 -12.52 43.28
N PRO A 144 -19.20 -13.54 43.27
CA PRO A 144 -18.83 -14.87 42.82
C PRO A 144 -18.76 -14.95 41.29
N SER A 145 -17.61 -15.38 40.77
CA SER A 145 -17.44 -15.73 39.36
C SER A 145 -17.98 -17.13 39.08
N THR A 146 -19.16 -17.23 38.49
CA THR A 146 -19.53 -18.40 37.70
C THR A 146 -18.74 -18.36 36.40
N VAL A 147 -17.61 -19.07 36.37
CA VAL A 147 -16.86 -19.33 35.14
C VAL A 147 -17.63 -20.39 34.36
N GLU A 148 -18.47 -19.94 33.44
CA GLU A 148 -18.96 -20.81 32.37
C GLU A 148 -17.80 -21.02 31.39
N SER A 149 -17.29 -22.25 31.35
CA SER A 149 -16.18 -22.64 30.50
C SER A 149 -16.51 -22.42 29.03
N ALA A 150 -15.72 -21.59 28.35
CA ALA A 150 -15.81 -21.42 26.89
C ALA A 150 -15.73 -22.80 26.18
N PRO A 151 -16.53 -23.04 25.13
CA PRO A 151 -16.49 -24.29 24.38
C PRO A 151 -15.12 -24.48 23.71
N ARG A 152 -14.69 -25.75 23.64
CA ARG A 152 -13.43 -26.19 23.03
C ARG A 152 -13.42 -25.83 21.53
N PRO A 153 -12.25 -25.50 20.91
CA PRO A 153 -12.18 -24.88 19.56
C PRO A 153 -12.63 -25.73 18.36
N THR A 154 -13.28 -26.88 18.55
CA THR A 154 -13.52 -27.86 17.48
C THR A 154 -14.98 -28.01 17.06
N ASP A 155 -15.94 -27.41 17.79
CA ASP A 155 -17.37 -27.68 17.57
C ASP A 155 -18.20 -26.45 17.13
N ALA A 156 -17.56 -25.34 16.74
CA ALA A 156 -18.28 -24.21 16.13
C ALA A 156 -18.59 -24.52 14.65
N PRO A 157 -19.83 -24.32 14.14
CA PRO A 157 -20.08 -24.37 12.71
C PRO A 157 -19.15 -23.38 12.01
N THR A 158 -18.33 -23.85 11.08
CA THR A 158 -17.41 -23.02 10.32
C THR A 158 -18.20 -22.11 9.38
N THR A 159 -18.44 -20.87 9.78
CA THR A 159 -19.08 -19.87 8.92
C THR A 159 -18.20 -19.56 7.70
N LYS A 160 -18.80 -19.20 6.57
CA LYS A 160 -18.05 -18.78 5.36
C LYS A 160 -17.10 -17.64 5.73
N ARG A 161 -17.54 -16.68 6.53
CA ARG A 161 -16.70 -15.60 7.09
C ARG A 161 -15.50 -16.11 7.88
N GLY A 162 -15.70 -17.08 8.79
CA GLY A 162 -14.61 -17.69 9.55
C GLY A 162 -13.58 -18.37 8.65
N ASN A 163 -14.05 -19.07 7.61
CA ASN A 163 -13.19 -19.74 6.64
C ASN A 163 -12.39 -18.76 5.77
N VAL A 164 -12.99 -17.65 5.32
CA VAL A 164 -12.28 -16.61 4.56
C VAL A 164 -11.11 -16.05 5.38
N VAL A 165 -11.36 -15.73 6.66
CA VAL A 165 -10.32 -15.24 7.57
C VAL A 165 -9.23 -16.29 7.79
N LYS A 166 -9.62 -17.55 8.01
CA LYS A 166 -8.69 -18.68 8.16
C LYS A 166 -7.76 -18.80 6.95
N HIS A 167 -8.30 -18.84 5.74
CA HIS A 167 -7.50 -18.99 4.52
C HIS A 167 -6.56 -17.81 4.28
N ALA A 168 -7.01 -16.58 4.55
CA ALA A 168 -6.11 -15.43 4.46
C ALA A 168 -4.93 -15.52 5.45
N ILE A 169 -5.15 -15.99 6.68
CA ILE A 169 -4.09 -16.21 7.67
C ILE A 169 -3.14 -17.33 7.23
N GLU A 170 -3.65 -18.41 6.63
CA GLU A 170 -2.84 -19.50 6.08
C GLU A 170 -1.92 -19.00 4.97
N GLU A 171 -2.42 -18.18 4.04
CA GLU A 171 -1.60 -17.58 2.98
C GLU A 171 -0.57 -16.60 3.52
N TRP A 172 -0.94 -15.76 4.50
CA TRP A 172 0.02 -14.88 5.16
C TRP A 172 1.16 -15.65 5.83
N LYS A 173 0.85 -16.79 6.46
CA LYS A 173 1.88 -17.69 7.01
C LYS A 173 2.74 -18.30 5.92
N TYR A 174 2.15 -18.69 4.78
CA TYR A 174 2.88 -19.25 3.63
C TYR A 174 3.88 -18.26 3.01
N PHE A 175 3.60 -16.96 3.09
CA PHE A 175 4.52 -15.91 2.68
C PHE A 175 5.56 -15.55 3.75
N ASP A 176 5.76 -16.38 4.77
CA ASP A 176 6.59 -16.10 5.94
C ASP A 176 6.17 -14.81 6.65
N GLN A 177 4.88 -14.64 6.92
CA GLN A 177 4.30 -13.66 7.85
C GLN A 177 4.77 -12.17 7.72
N PRO A 178 4.85 -11.58 6.51
CA PRO A 178 5.23 -10.17 6.37
C PRO A 178 4.19 -9.28 7.05
N THR A 179 4.65 -8.24 7.74
CA THR A 179 3.76 -7.38 8.54
C THR A 179 4.08 -5.90 8.30
N LEU A 180 3.02 -5.11 8.16
CA LEU A 180 2.98 -3.66 8.20
C LEU A 180 2.33 -3.19 9.50
N ARG A 181 2.75 -2.05 10.02
CA ARG A 181 2.07 -1.28 11.05
C ARG A 181 1.82 0.12 10.50
N ASN A 182 0.57 0.45 10.25
CA ASN A 182 0.13 1.72 9.71
C ASN A 182 0.91 2.14 8.44
N GLY A 183 1.07 1.21 7.49
CA GLY A 183 1.83 1.44 6.26
C GLY A 183 3.36 1.38 6.39
N VAL A 184 3.90 1.32 7.60
CA VAL A 184 5.33 1.10 7.85
C VAL A 184 5.60 -0.38 7.91
N VAL A 185 6.63 -0.85 7.22
CA VAL A 185 7.04 -2.26 7.31
C VAL A 185 7.60 -2.53 8.69
N VAL A 186 7.18 -3.63 9.31
CA VAL A 186 7.74 -4.11 10.58
C VAL A 186 8.34 -5.49 10.44
N ARG A 187 7.98 -6.27 9.40
CA ARG A 187 8.58 -7.58 9.14
C ARG A 187 8.50 -7.91 7.66
N PHE A 188 9.62 -8.38 7.09
CA PHE A 188 9.63 -8.96 5.75
C PHE A 188 9.24 -10.42 5.76
N GLY A 189 8.80 -10.87 4.61
CA GLY A 189 8.53 -12.26 4.30
C GLY A 189 8.93 -12.53 2.85
N ARG A 190 8.55 -13.69 2.35
CA ARG A 190 8.78 -14.11 0.97
C ARG A 190 8.07 -13.19 0.00
N LYS A 191 8.65 -12.98 -1.17
CA LYS A 191 8.13 -12.10 -2.22
C LYS A 191 7.46 -12.90 -3.33
N GLU A 192 6.61 -12.24 -4.12
CA GLU A 192 5.88 -12.78 -5.26
C GLU A 192 6.83 -13.35 -6.32
N GLY A 193 8.07 -12.88 -6.34
CA GLY A 193 9.12 -13.42 -7.17
C GLY A 193 9.72 -14.72 -6.63
N ASP A 194 9.69 -15.02 -5.33
CA ASP A 194 10.43 -16.14 -4.77
C ASP A 194 9.93 -17.50 -5.25
N GLN A 195 10.82 -18.49 -5.25
CA GLN A 195 10.48 -19.85 -5.65
C GLN A 195 9.42 -20.44 -4.71
N GLY A 196 8.31 -20.91 -5.28
CA GLY A 196 7.11 -21.35 -4.55
C GLY A 196 6.03 -20.27 -4.51
N GLN A 197 6.43 -19.01 -4.28
CA GLN A 197 5.49 -17.89 -4.16
C GLN A 197 4.90 -17.49 -5.51
N TRP A 198 5.70 -17.41 -6.58
CA TRP A 198 5.14 -17.05 -7.89
C TRP A 198 4.16 -18.11 -8.41
N GLN A 199 4.42 -19.40 -8.15
CA GLN A 199 3.48 -20.48 -8.46
C GLN A 199 2.20 -20.36 -7.62
N ARG A 200 2.32 -19.98 -6.35
CA ARG A 200 1.17 -19.73 -5.48
C ARG A 200 0.31 -18.57 -5.99
N VAL A 201 0.94 -17.49 -6.47
CA VAL A 201 0.20 -16.37 -7.08
C VAL A 201 -0.53 -16.79 -8.36
N ILE A 202 0.07 -17.66 -9.19
CA ILE A 202 -0.64 -18.25 -10.33
C ILE A 202 -1.88 -19.03 -9.88
N THR A 203 -1.81 -19.75 -8.76
CA THR A 203 -2.99 -20.41 -8.17
C THR A 203 -4.09 -19.40 -7.84
N TYR A 204 -3.75 -18.22 -7.30
CA TYR A 204 -4.75 -17.19 -7.02
C TYR A 204 -5.49 -16.72 -8.27
N TRP A 205 -4.76 -16.50 -9.37
CA TRP A 205 -5.37 -16.14 -10.66
C TRP A 205 -6.27 -17.25 -11.21
N LYS A 206 -5.75 -18.48 -11.23
CA LYS A 206 -6.44 -19.65 -11.80
C LYS A 206 -7.68 -20.03 -11.01
N GLU A 207 -7.58 -20.14 -9.70
CA GLU A 207 -8.69 -20.62 -8.89
C GLU A 207 -9.63 -19.48 -8.50
N GLY A 208 -9.08 -18.35 -8.06
CA GLY A 208 -9.86 -17.18 -7.62
C GLY A 208 -10.66 -16.55 -8.76
N LEU A 209 -10.00 -16.24 -9.87
CA LEU A 209 -10.61 -15.51 -11.00
C LEU A 209 -10.86 -16.36 -12.23
N GLN A 210 -10.56 -17.67 -12.20
CA GLN A 210 -10.66 -18.54 -13.38
C GLN A 210 -9.82 -18.03 -14.56
N ASN A 211 -8.71 -17.35 -14.25
CA ASN A 211 -7.82 -16.78 -15.23
C ASN A 211 -6.50 -17.56 -15.28
N ALA A 212 -6.28 -18.28 -16.38
CA ALA A 212 -5.05 -19.02 -16.63
C ALA A 212 -4.03 -18.26 -17.50
N SER A 213 -4.31 -16.99 -17.87
CA SER A 213 -3.41 -16.19 -18.70
C SER A 213 -2.12 -15.82 -17.97
N VAL A 214 -2.19 -15.58 -16.66
CA VAL A 214 -1.01 -15.38 -15.81
C VAL A 214 -0.47 -16.75 -15.42
N ASN A 215 0.61 -17.17 -16.07
CA ASN A 215 1.17 -18.51 -15.93
C ASN A 215 2.71 -18.55 -15.84
N GLN A 216 3.38 -17.40 -15.90
CA GLN A 216 4.83 -17.29 -15.76
C GLN A 216 5.24 -16.32 -14.64
N ARG A 217 6.44 -16.53 -14.10
CA ARG A 217 7.02 -15.69 -13.03
C ARG A 217 7.10 -14.21 -13.41
N SER A 218 7.49 -13.91 -14.66
CA SER A 218 7.55 -12.54 -15.18
C SER A 218 6.18 -11.85 -15.21
N GLU A 219 5.11 -12.59 -15.51
CA GLU A 219 3.75 -12.05 -15.52
C GLU A 219 3.24 -11.77 -14.11
N VAL A 220 3.58 -12.64 -13.15
CA VAL A 220 3.27 -12.45 -11.72
C VAL A 220 3.92 -11.18 -11.17
N GLN A 221 5.15 -10.88 -11.56
CA GLN A 221 5.90 -9.70 -11.12
C GLN A 221 5.53 -8.42 -11.88
N SER A 222 4.77 -8.53 -12.98
CA SER A 222 4.42 -7.39 -13.82
C SER A 222 3.49 -6.42 -13.10
N VAL A 223 3.78 -5.12 -13.22
CA VAL A 223 2.91 -4.04 -12.74
C VAL A 223 1.54 -4.01 -13.43
N ASP A 224 1.39 -4.66 -14.59
CA ASP A 224 0.14 -4.76 -15.34
C ASP A 224 -0.78 -5.86 -14.81
N HIS A 225 -0.27 -6.78 -13.98
CA HIS A 225 -1.03 -7.87 -13.38
C HIS A 225 -1.02 -7.80 -11.83
N PRO A 226 -1.53 -6.72 -11.22
CA PRO A 226 -1.65 -6.64 -9.77
C PRO A 226 -2.59 -7.75 -9.25
N TRP A 227 -2.06 -8.65 -8.44
CA TRP A 227 -2.77 -9.87 -8.04
C TRP A 227 -3.56 -9.74 -6.72
N SER A 228 -3.68 -8.54 -6.17
CA SER A 228 -4.43 -8.26 -4.94
C SER A 228 -5.90 -8.73 -5.04
N ALA A 229 -6.56 -8.47 -6.17
CA ALA A 229 -7.95 -8.88 -6.38
C ALA A 229 -8.07 -10.40 -6.58
N ALA A 230 -7.10 -11.01 -7.28
CA ALA A 230 -7.02 -12.46 -7.45
C ALA A 230 -6.87 -13.19 -6.10
N PHE A 231 -6.06 -12.64 -5.19
CA PHE A 231 -5.91 -13.16 -3.83
C PHE A 231 -7.23 -13.12 -3.04
N ILE A 232 -7.94 -12.00 -3.04
CA ILE A 232 -9.24 -11.90 -2.34
C ILE A 232 -10.26 -12.87 -2.95
N ALA A 233 -10.33 -12.95 -4.27
CA ALA A 233 -11.18 -13.90 -4.97
C ALA A 233 -10.85 -15.36 -4.60
N TYR A 234 -9.55 -15.69 -4.49
CA TYR A 234 -9.07 -17.00 -4.08
C TYR A 234 -9.58 -17.38 -2.68
N VAL A 235 -9.33 -16.55 -1.66
CA VAL A 235 -9.73 -16.87 -0.29
C VAL A 235 -11.25 -16.94 -0.10
N MET A 236 -12.01 -16.12 -0.85
CA MET A 236 -13.48 -16.19 -0.90
C MET A 236 -13.95 -17.54 -1.45
N LYS A 237 -13.36 -18.01 -2.56
CA LYS A 237 -13.71 -19.31 -3.15
C LYS A 237 -13.33 -20.49 -2.26
N GLN A 238 -12.14 -20.48 -1.66
CA GLN A 238 -11.72 -21.55 -0.75
C GLN A 238 -12.67 -21.67 0.46
N ALA A 239 -13.22 -20.54 0.91
CA ALA A 239 -14.21 -20.50 1.98
C ALA A 239 -15.62 -20.94 1.57
N GLY A 240 -15.85 -21.26 0.29
CA GLY A 240 -17.16 -21.67 -0.23
C GLY A 240 -18.14 -20.51 -0.46
N VAL A 241 -17.64 -19.28 -0.60
CA VAL A 241 -18.49 -18.15 -1.00
C VAL A 241 -18.98 -18.37 -2.44
N ASP A 242 -20.30 -18.35 -2.62
CA ASP A 242 -20.96 -18.68 -3.88
C ASP A 242 -20.88 -17.56 -4.93
N ASP A 243 -21.45 -17.82 -6.10
CA ASP A 243 -21.47 -16.93 -7.27
C ASP A 243 -22.27 -15.64 -7.05
N GLY A 244 -22.97 -15.48 -5.92
CA GLY A 244 -23.61 -14.21 -5.54
C GLY A 244 -22.59 -13.13 -5.13
N PHE A 245 -21.33 -13.49 -4.92
CA PHE A 245 -20.23 -12.55 -4.69
C PHE A 245 -19.64 -12.03 -6.01
N LEU A 246 -19.39 -10.73 -6.10
CA LEU A 246 -18.77 -10.14 -7.28
C LEU A 246 -17.26 -10.42 -7.32
N TYR A 247 -16.88 -11.43 -8.09
CA TYR A 247 -15.48 -11.75 -8.41
C TYR A 247 -14.95 -10.86 -9.53
N ALA A 248 -14.35 -9.73 -9.18
CA ALA A 248 -13.76 -8.79 -10.13
C ALA A 248 -12.22 -8.89 -10.16
N ALA A 249 -11.63 -8.82 -11.36
CA ALA A 249 -10.17 -8.75 -11.53
C ALA A 249 -9.56 -7.41 -11.11
N SER A 250 -10.39 -6.39 -10.83
CA SER A 250 -9.97 -5.10 -10.30
C SER A 250 -10.79 -4.71 -9.06
N HIS A 251 -10.12 -4.16 -8.06
CA HIS A 251 -10.77 -3.66 -6.85
C HIS A 251 -11.73 -2.49 -7.13
N SER A 252 -11.46 -1.66 -8.14
CA SER A 252 -12.37 -0.58 -8.53
C SER A 252 -13.76 -1.08 -8.93
N GLY A 253 -13.86 -2.26 -9.55
CA GLY A 253 -15.14 -2.87 -9.88
C GLY A 253 -15.97 -3.16 -8.62
N SER A 254 -15.40 -3.91 -7.67
CA SER A 254 -16.05 -4.25 -6.40
C SER A 254 -16.36 -3.02 -5.55
N ILE A 255 -15.49 -2.01 -5.53
CA ILE A 255 -15.71 -0.76 -4.80
C ILE A 255 -16.91 0.01 -5.38
N LYS A 256 -16.96 0.19 -6.69
CA LYS A 256 -18.06 0.90 -7.36
C LYS A 256 -19.39 0.20 -7.11
N GLU A 257 -19.42 -1.13 -7.26
CA GLU A 257 -20.60 -1.95 -6.99
C GLU A 257 -21.06 -1.82 -5.53
N ALA A 258 -20.14 -1.94 -4.57
CA ALA A 258 -20.47 -1.84 -3.16
C ALA A 258 -21.05 -0.46 -2.80
N ILE A 259 -20.46 0.62 -3.31
CA ILE A 259 -20.96 2.00 -3.12
C ILE A 259 -22.35 2.15 -3.77
N HIS A 260 -22.51 1.68 -5.01
CA HIS A 260 -23.79 1.71 -5.72
C HIS A 260 -24.88 1.00 -4.92
N ASN A 261 -24.61 -0.20 -4.42
CA ASN A 261 -25.54 -0.98 -3.62
C ASN A 261 -25.95 -0.25 -2.33
N ARG A 262 -25.01 0.44 -1.67
CA ARG A 262 -25.34 1.26 -0.50
C ARG A 262 -26.20 2.47 -0.85
N GLN A 263 -25.83 3.22 -1.88
CA GLN A 263 -26.52 4.45 -2.30
C GLN A 263 -27.95 4.17 -2.79
N ASN A 264 -28.17 3.02 -3.45
CA ASN A 264 -29.47 2.62 -3.97
C ASN A 264 -30.25 1.69 -3.02
N SER A 265 -29.77 1.48 -1.79
CA SER A 265 -30.42 0.64 -0.78
C SER A 265 -30.73 -0.79 -1.26
N ILE A 266 -29.81 -1.39 -2.01
CA ILE A 266 -29.94 -2.77 -2.49
C ILE A 266 -29.68 -3.73 -1.32
N ASN A 267 -30.74 -4.08 -0.61
CA ASN A 267 -30.67 -4.74 0.70
C ASN A 267 -30.19 -6.21 0.66
N ASN A 268 -30.24 -6.88 -0.49
CA ASN A 268 -29.81 -8.26 -0.69
C ASN A 268 -28.45 -8.38 -1.38
N ALA A 269 -27.74 -7.28 -1.63
CA ALA A 269 -26.42 -7.33 -2.23
C ALA A 269 -25.38 -7.96 -1.29
N SER A 270 -24.48 -8.77 -1.85
CA SER A 270 -23.37 -9.40 -1.14
C SER A 270 -22.27 -8.42 -0.70
N LEU A 271 -22.22 -7.24 -1.35
CA LEU A 271 -21.25 -6.18 -1.05
C LEU A 271 -21.96 -4.86 -0.77
N ILE A 272 -21.69 -4.27 0.38
CA ILE A 272 -22.20 -2.94 0.78
C ILE A 272 -21.04 -2.04 1.16
N GLY A 273 -20.87 -0.94 0.44
CA GLY A 273 -19.78 0.02 0.64
C GLY A 273 -20.18 1.08 1.66
N HIS A 274 -19.42 1.22 2.74
CA HIS A 274 -19.58 2.25 3.76
C HIS A 274 -18.41 3.23 3.72
N ARG A 275 -18.63 4.47 4.15
CA ARG A 275 -17.51 5.36 4.46
C ARG A 275 -16.77 4.82 5.68
N VAL A 276 -15.46 5.07 5.73
CA VAL A 276 -14.61 4.66 6.86
C VAL A 276 -15.05 5.25 8.20
N SER A 277 -15.70 6.42 8.18
CA SER A 277 -16.26 7.08 9.37
C SER A 277 -17.56 6.46 9.88
N ASP A 278 -18.26 5.71 9.05
CA ASP A 278 -19.66 5.34 9.31
C ASP A 278 -19.77 3.94 9.90
N TYR A 279 -18.83 3.06 9.54
CA TYR A 279 -18.91 1.63 9.81
C TYR A 279 -17.68 1.12 10.55
N ALA A 280 -17.90 0.32 11.60
CA ALA A 280 -16.85 -0.42 12.29
C ALA A 280 -16.64 -1.77 11.57
N PRO A 281 -15.51 -1.98 10.89
CA PRO A 281 -15.28 -3.21 10.12
C PRO A 281 -15.25 -4.45 11.01
N ARG A 282 -15.73 -5.58 10.49
CA ARG A 282 -15.69 -6.88 11.17
C ARG A 282 -14.80 -7.85 10.40
N PRO A 283 -14.27 -8.91 11.03
CA PRO A 283 -13.56 -9.97 10.32
C PRO A 283 -14.34 -10.46 9.10
N GLY A 284 -13.69 -10.59 7.95
CA GLY A 284 -14.29 -10.93 6.66
C GLY A 284 -14.70 -9.73 5.78
N ASP A 285 -14.77 -8.52 6.33
CA ASP A 285 -15.01 -7.30 5.53
C ASP A 285 -13.73 -6.87 4.79
N LEU A 286 -13.86 -5.96 3.81
CA LEU A 286 -12.70 -5.44 3.07
C LEU A 286 -12.49 -3.95 3.39
N LEU A 287 -11.23 -3.57 3.64
CA LEU A 287 -10.81 -2.17 3.72
C LEU A 287 -10.22 -1.79 2.38
N CYS A 288 -10.61 -0.66 1.80
CA CYS A 288 -10.15 -0.27 0.46
C CYS A 288 -9.52 1.13 0.45
N ALA A 289 -8.39 1.23 -0.26
CA ALA A 289 -7.58 2.44 -0.42
C ALA A 289 -7.25 2.69 -1.89
N ASN A 290 -7.09 3.96 -2.24
CA ASN A 290 -6.60 4.35 -3.56
C ASN A 290 -5.11 4.08 -3.71
N ARG A 291 -4.67 3.95 -4.96
CA ARG A 291 -3.24 3.87 -5.35
C ARG A 291 -2.96 4.92 -6.44
N SER A 292 -1.69 5.24 -6.66
CA SER A 292 -1.23 6.04 -7.82
C SER A 292 -2.04 7.35 -7.99
N TRP A 293 -2.42 7.70 -9.22
CA TRP A 293 -3.16 8.93 -9.55
C TRP A 293 -4.51 9.06 -8.83
N ALA A 294 -5.11 7.96 -8.35
CA ALA A 294 -6.41 8.01 -7.67
C ALA A 294 -6.31 8.62 -6.26
N ILE A 295 -5.10 8.69 -5.67
CA ILE A 295 -4.88 9.31 -4.36
C ILE A 295 -5.23 10.80 -4.46
N GLY A 296 -6.15 11.25 -3.62
CA GLY A 296 -6.63 12.63 -3.60
C GLY A 296 -7.66 13.00 -4.68
N GLN A 297 -7.93 12.11 -5.64
CA GLN A 297 -8.90 12.35 -6.73
C GLN A 297 -10.18 11.53 -6.58
N VAL A 298 -10.04 10.23 -6.31
CA VAL A 298 -11.17 9.31 -6.15
C VAL A 298 -11.60 9.29 -4.69
N THR A 299 -12.88 9.44 -4.45
CA THR A 299 -13.52 9.49 -3.14
C THR A 299 -14.73 8.55 -3.13
N TYR A 300 -15.32 8.34 -1.96
CA TYR A 300 -16.55 7.56 -1.85
C TYR A 300 -17.67 8.13 -2.73
N ASP A 301 -17.74 9.45 -2.89
CA ASP A 301 -18.85 10.14 -3.57
C ASP A 301 -18.72 10.17 -5.09
N ASN A 302 -17.50 10.16 -5.62
CA ASN A 302 -17.26 10.26 -7.06
C ASN A 302 -16.73 8.98 -7.70
N ALA A 303 -16.49 7.90 -6.94
CA ALA A 303 -15.95 6.65 -7.49
C ALA A 303 -16.77 6.08 -8.65
N GLY A 304 -18.10 6.24 -8.62
CA GLY A 304 -19.00 5.80 -9.70
C GLY A 304 -18.84 6.55 -11.02
N ALA A 305 -18.20 7.72 -11.03
CA ALA A 305 -17.96 8.51 -12.24
C ALA A 305 -16.74 8.05 -13.04
N TYR A 306 -15.95 7.09 -12.53
CA TYR A 306 -14.76 6.58 -13.18
C TYR A 306 -14.97 5.17 -13.73
N ASP A 307 -14.56 4.94 -14.97
CA ASP A 307 -14.56 3.58 -15.55
C ASP A 307 -13.59 2.65 -14.80
N PHE A 308 -12.42 3.18 -14.43
CA PHE A 308 -11.40 2.46 -13.68
C PHE A 308 -10.63 3.40 -12.75
N PHE A 309 -10.16 2.88 -11.62
CA PHE A 309 -9.16 3.57 -10.81
C PHE A 309 -8.26 2.58 -10.06
N PRO A 310 -6.94 2.85 -10.00
CA PRO A 310 -6.00 2.02 -9.26
C PRO A 310 -6.32 2.03 -7.77
N SER A 311 -6.56 0.85 -7.22
CA SER A 311 -6.99 0.65 -5.84
C SER A 311 -6.47 -0.68 -5.29
N ARG A 312 -6.52 -0.82 -3.97
CA ARG A 312 -6.30 -2.09 -3.27
C ARG A 312 -7.34 -2.29 -2.20
N CYS A 313 -7.63 -3.54 -1.89
CA CYS A 313 -8.39 -3.89 -0.71
C CYS A 313 -7.67 -4.95 0.13
N GLU A 314 -7.87 -4.89 1.44
CA GLU A 314 -7.34 -5.84 2.42
C GLU A 314 -8.51 -6.45 3.20
N LEU A 315 -8.45 -7.76 3.44
CA LEU A 315 -9.44 -8.50 4.21
C LEU A 315 -9.21 -8.31 5.70
N VAL A 316 -10.20 -7.80 6.43
CA VAL A 316 -10.16 -7.70 7.88
C VAL A 316 -10.12 -9.09 8.51
N ILE A 317 -9.16 -9.33 9.39
CA ILE A 317 -9.03 -10.58 10.14
C ILE A 317 -9.33 -10.42 11.63
N ARG A 318 -9.16 -9.19 12.17
CA ARG A 318 -9.45 -8.88 13.56
C ARG A 318 -9.81 -7.41 13.73
N THR A 319 -10.77 -7.13 14.61
CA THR A 319 -11.13 -5.77 15.00
C THR A 319 -11.13 -5.65 16.52
N SER A 320 -10.58 -4.54 17.01
CA SER A 320 -10.64 -4.11 18.41
C SER A 320 -10.94 -2.61 18.46
N VAL A 321 -11.13 -2.06 19.66
CA VAL A 321 -11.45 -0.64 19.85
C VAL A 321 -10.38 0.29 19.25
N ASN A 322 -9.10 -0.09 19.37
CA ASN A 322 -7.96 0.76 19.03
C ASN A 322 -7.14 0.27 17.82
N GLN A 323 -7.48 -0.91 17.29
CA GLN A 323 -6.71 -1.54 16.23
C GLN A 323 -7.58 -2.45 15.36
N ILE A 324 -7.33 -2.42 14.06
CA ILE A 324 -7.84 -3.39 13.08
C ILE A 324 -6.62 -4.11 12.47
N GLU A 325 -6.71 -5.42 12.30
CA GLU A 325 -5.76 -6.17 11.48
C GLU A 325 -6.43 -6.62 10.20
N ALA A 326 -5.75 -6.42 9.07
CA ALA A 326 -6.19 -6.87 7.76
C ALA A 326 -5.05 -7.57 7.00
N ILE A 327 -5.38 -8.43 6.04
CA ILE A 327 -4.44 -9.13 5.16
C ILE A 327 -4.82 -8.82 3.71
N GLY A 328 -3.83 -8.49 2.88
CA GLY A 328 -4.05 -8.43 1.43
C GLY A 328 -2.88 -8.98 0.64
N GLY A 329 -3.17 -9.30 -0.63
CA GLY A 329 -2.18 -9.72 -1.62
C GLY A 329 -1.64 -8.55 -2.42
N ASP A 330 -0.45 -8.71 -3.02
CA ASP A 330 0.33 -7.66 -3.67
C ASP A 330 0.62 -6.46 -2.73
N LEU A 331 0.69 -6.73 -1.43
CA LEU A 331 1.17 -5.78 -0.44
C LEU A 331 2.63 -6.07 -0.15
N MET A 332 3.50 -5.12 -0.47
CA MET A 332 4.94 -5.34 -0.46
C MET A 332 5.35 -6.55 -1.30
N GLU A 333 4.62 -6.82 -2.40
CA GLU A 333 4.85 -7.99 -3.27
C GLU A 333 4.66 -9.31 -2.53
N ALA A 334 3.76 -9.35 -1.55
CA ALA A 334 3.50 -10.53 -0.72
C ALA A 334 2.05 -10.56 -0.23
N VAL A 335 1.67 -11.67 0.42
CA VAL A 335 0.45 -11.71 1.25
C VAL A 335 0.83 -11.17 2.63
N THR A 336 0.43 -9.94 2.91
CA THR A 336 0.94 -9.16 4.04
C THR A 336 -0.17 -8.76 4.98
N ARG A 337 0.10 -8.90 6.28
CA ARG A 337 -0.76 -8.40 7.35
C ARG A 337 -0.45 -6.93 7.61
N ASN A 338 -1.48 -6.10 7.75
CA ASN A 338 -1.38 -4.71 8.12
C ASN A 338 -2.10 -4.46 9.45
N ILE A 339 -1.40 -3.85 10.38
CA ILE A 339 -1.91 -3.44 11.69
C ILE A 339 -2.28 -1.96 11.61
N ILE A 340 -3.57 -1.67 11.63
CA ILE A 340 -4.15 -0.36 11.30
C ILE A 340 -4.71 0.28 12.58
N PRO A 341 -4.40 1.56 12.88
CA PRO A 341 -5.00 2.27 14.00
C PRO A 341 -6.53 2.38 13.85
N ALA A 342 -7.23 2.16 14.96
CA ALA A 342 -8.68 2.32 15.02
C ALA A 342 -9.08 3.24 16.18
N ARG A 343 -10.27 3.81 16.10
CA ARG A 343 -10.93 4.54 17.19
C ARG A 343 -12.35 4.06 17.28
N ASN A 344 -12.75 3.55 18.45
CA ASN A 344 -14.08 2.95 18.66
C ASN A 344 -14.41 1.87 17.62
N GLY A 345 -13.41 1.07 17.22
CA GLY A 345 -13.56 0.00 16.24
C GLY A 345 -13.67 0.45 14.78
N LYS A 346 -13.58 1.75 14.49
CA LYS A 346 -13.54 2.31 13.13
C LYS A 346 -12.13 2.69 12.75
N ILE A 347 -11.80 2.70 11.46
CA ILE A 347 -10.48 3.14 10.98
C ILE A 347 -10.21 4.57 11.47
N ALA A 348 -9.06 4.79 12.11
CA ALA A 348 -8.70 6.11 12.62
C ALA A 348 -8.34 7.08 11.47
N PRO A 349 -8.60 8.40 11.60
CA PRO A 349 -8.26 9.39 10.57
C PRO A 349 -6.77 9.42 10.18
N GLU A 350 -5.88 9.11 11.13
CA GLU A 350 -4.43 9.03 10.95
C GLU A 350 -3.94 7.70 10.33
N ALA A 351 -4.85 6.78 10.03
CA ALA A 351 -4.50 5.50 9.43
C ALA A 351 -3.96 5.68 8.01
N ALA A 352 -2.91 4.94 7.67
CA ALA A 352 -2.25 4.92 6.38
C ALA A 352 -2.33 3.52 5.73
N PRO A 353 -2.45 3.44 4.38
CA PRO A 353 -2.69 4.56 3.46
C PRO A 353 -4.07 5.20 3.71
N THR A 354 -4.39 6.29 3.01
CA THR A 354 -5.72 6.92 3.14
C THR A 354 -6.82 5.96 2.68
N TRP A 355 -7.49 5.36 3.67
CA TRP A 355 -8.65 4.50 3.49
C TRP A 355 -9.88 5.34 3.15
N PHE A 356 -10.69 4.91 2.19
CA PHE A 356 -11.86 5.69 1.78
C PHE A 356 -13.16 4.88 1.72
N VAL A 357 -13.09 3.55 1.68
CA VAL A 357 -14.27 2.66 1.72
C VAL A 357 -14.01 1.46 2.62
N VAL A 358 -15.03 1.06 3.37
CA VAL A 358 -15.13 -0.27 3.95
C VAL A 358 -16.23 -1.02 3.22
N ILE A 359 -15.91 -2.16 2.61
CA ILE A 359 -16.90 -3.04 2.00
C ILE A 359 -17.31 -4.07 3.05
N GLN A 360 -18.53 -3.94 3.55
CA GLN A 360 -19.19 -4.98 4.32
C GLN A 360 -19.51 -6.14 3.38
N THR A 361 -18.93 -7.31 3.64
CA THR A 361 -19.25 -8.53 2.92
C THR A 361 -20.44 -9.22 3.60
N ARG A 362 -21.43 -9.68 2.85
CA ARG A 362 -22.60 -10.42 3.35
C ARG A 362 -22.57 -11.80 2.74
N ILE A 363 -21.74 -12.65 3.34
CA ILE A 363 -21.34 -13.96 2.80
C ILE A 363 -21.74 -15.13 3.69
N ASP A 364 -22.46 -14.89 4.80
CA ASP A 364 -22.94 -15.95 5.71
C ASP A 364 -24.43 -16.21 5.52
#